data_AF-A0A5K1AA39-F1
#
_entry.id   AF-A0A5K1AA39-F1
#
_cell.length_a   1.000
_cell.length_b   1.000
_cell.length_c   1.000
_cell.angle_alpha   90.00
_cell.angle_beta   90.00
_cell.angle_gamma   90.00
#
_symmetry.space_group_name_H-M   'P 1'
#
loop_
_entity.id
_entity.type
_entity.pdbx_description
1 polymer ?
#
loop_
_entity_poly.entity_id
_entity_poly.type
_entity_poly.pdbx_seq_one_letter_code
_entity_poly.pdbx_strand_id
1 'polypeptide(L)' 'DADGSVPFFWGTDLEGRLVFCDDSQLIKMGCGKSFAPFPK' A
#
# COMPACT_ATOMS: atom_id res chain seq x y z
N ASP A 1 -1.29 -11.20 7.83
CA ASP A 1 -1.97 -12.38 8.40
C ASP A 1 -3.40 -12.41 7.87
N ALA A 2 -4.03 -13.58 7.78
CA ALA A 2 -5.39 -13.72 7.24
C ALA A 2 -6.43 -12.88 8.02
N ASP A 3 -6.17 -12.56 9.30
CA ASP A 3 -7.03 -11.69 10.11
C ASP A 3 -6.82 -10.18 9.86
N GLY A 4 -5.90 -9.80 8.97
CA GLY A 4 -5.56 -8.38 8.76
C GLY A 4 -4.86 -7.73 9.96
N SER A 5 -4.27 -8.54 10.83
CA SER A 5 -3.56 -8.10 12.04
C SER A 5 -2.33 -7.23 11.77
N VAL A 6 -1.77 -7.33 10.56
CA VAL A 6 -0.71 -6.45 10.07
C VAL A 6 -1.34 -5.49 9.06
N PRO A 7 -1.34 -4.16 9.31
CA PRO A 7 -1.83 -3.21 8.34
C PRO A 7 -0.93 -3.29 7.11
N PHE A 8 -1.52 -3.71 5.99
CA PHE A 8 -0.82 -3.86 4.73
C PHE A 8 -1.49 -2.94 3.71
N PHE A 9 -0.69 -2.18 2.99
CA PHE A 9 -1.13 -1.22 2.00
C PHE A 9 -0.56 -1.59 0.64
N TRP A 10 -1.30 -1.23 -0.41
CA TRP A 10 -0.84 -1.34 -1.78
C TRP A 10 -1.04 -0.02 -2.52
N GLY A 11 -0.28 0.17 -3.59
CA GLY A 11 -0.42 1.31 -4.47
C GLY A 11 0.32 1.09 -5.78
N THR A 12 0.24 2.07 -6.67
CA THR A 12 0.98 2.06 -7.94
C THR A 12 1.96 3.22 -7.96
N ASP A 13 3.21 2.95 -8.33
CA ASP A 13 4.17 4.02 -8.56
C ASP A 13 3.91 4.77 -9.89
N LEU A 14 4.74 5.76 -10.20
CA LEU A 14 4.64 6.57 -11.42
C LEU A 14 4.82 5.78 -12.71
N GLU A 15 5.40 4.58 -12.66
CA GLU A 15 5.57 3.68 -13.79
C GLU A 15 4.46 2.61 -13.85
N GLY A 16 3.46 2.69 -12.95
CA GLY A 16 2.36 1.73 -12.87
C GLY A 16 2.76 0.39 -12.26
N ARG A 17 3.90 0.32 -11.56
CA ARG A 17 4.34 -0.90 -10.86
C ARG A 17 3.62 -1.01 -9.54
N LEU A 18 3.19 -2.22 -9.21
CA LEU A 18 2.55 -2.53 -7.95
C LEU A 18 3.56 -2.47 -6.80
N VAL A 19 3.26 -1.68 -5.78
CA VAL A 19 4.07 -1.53 -4.57
C VAL A 19 3.22 -1.91 -3.36
N PHE A 20 3.85 -2.58 -2.39
CA PHE A 20 3.23 -2.97 -1.14
C PHE A 20 4.14 -2.61 0.03
N CYS A 21 3.54 -2.15 1.13
CA CYS A 21 4.26 -1.74 2.33
C CYS A 21 3.32 -1.84 3.53
N ASP A 22 3.87 -2.17 4.70
CA ASP A 22 3.17 -2.12 5.98
C ASP A 22 3.16 -0.71 6.60
N ASP A 23 3.99 0.20 6.09
CA ASP A 23 4.02 1.61 6.50
C ASP A 23 3.18 2.50 5.55
N SER A 24 2.11 3.06 6.11
CA SER A 24 1.19 3.95 5.39
C SER A 24 1.83 5.29 4.93
N GLN A 25 2.87 5.76 5.60
CA GLN A 25 3.56 7.00 5.23
C GLN A 25 4.50 6.76 4.05
N LEU A 26 5.23 5.65 4.07
CA LEU A 26 6.13 5.26 2.97
C LEU A 26 5.35 5.04 1.67
N ILE A 27 4.21 4.34 1.74
CA ILE A 27 3.42 4.09 0.53
C ILE A 27 2.77 5.35 -0.04
N LYS A 28 2.34 6.29 0.81
CA LYS A 28 1.83 7.61 0.39
C LYS A 28 2.90 8.43 -0.32
N MET A 29 4.14 8.38 0.17
CA MET A 29 5.25 9.11 -0.43
C MET A 29 5.65 8.53 -1.79
N GLY A 30 5.61 7.20 -1.94
CA GLY A 30 5.98 6.51 -3.18
C GLY A 30 4.89 6.43 -4.25
N CYS A 31 3.61 6.30 -3.85
CA CYS A 31 2.48 6.08 -4.78
C CYS A 31 1.59 7.33 -4.98
N GLY A 32 1.92 8.44 -4.32
CA GLY A 32 1.18 9.70 -4.43
C GLY A 32 -0.30 9.55 -4.06
N LYS A 33 -1.19 9.69 -5.06
CA LYS A 33 -2.65 9.62 -4.87
C LYS A 33 -3.24 8.21 -5.01
N SER A 34 -2.46 7.23 -5.46
CA SER A 34 -2.94 5.89 -5.77
C SER A 34 -2.45 4.88 -4.73
N PHE A 35 -3.08 4.84 -3.57
CA PHE A 35 -2.85 3.80 -2.57
C PHE A 35 -4.15 3.41 -1.85
N ALA A 36 -4.23 2.17 -1.38
CA ALA A 36 -5.36 1.64 -0.61
C ALA A 36 -4.90 0.58 0.41
N PRO A 37 -5.64 0.38 1.52
CA PRO A 37 -5.43 -0.75 2.40
C PRO A 37 -5.88 -2.06 1.72
N PHE A 38 -5.33 -3.19 2.17
CA PHE A 38 -5.83 -4.50 1.74
C PHE A 38 -7.25 -4.77 2.27
N PRO A 39 -8.13 -5.43 1.48
CA PRO A 39 -9.44 -5.87 1.94
C PRO A 39 -9.34 -6.85 3.11
N LYS A 40 -10.38 -6.88 3.94
CA LYS A 40 -10.64 -7.99 4.88
C LYS A 40 -11.58 -8.99 4.25
#